data_AF-A0A1H3JDK9-F1
#
_entry.id   AF-A0A1H3JDK9-F1
#
_cell.length_a   1.000
_cell.length_b   1.000
_cell.length_c   1.000
_cell.angle_alpha   90.00
_cell.angle_beta   90.00
_cell.angle_gamma   90.00
#
_symmetry.space_group_name_H-M   'P 1'
#
loop_
_entity.id
_entity.type
_entity.pdbx_description
1 polymer ?
#
loop_
_entity_poly.entity_id
_entity_poly.type
_entity_poly.pdbx_seq_one_letter_code
_entity_poly.pdbx_strand_id
1 'polypeptide(L)'
;MLARLKQYLVEVCCVYALVSVAGAVIDQIAGFETNNINVMVMFGLCVIGTFVLYLHKLFDNFSPLFMIVVQYLAACGISALFIWIVSFFAGPVTPRGWFELWRSFTIPYVILAAFYYWRVFSETKKQDKLIQEIRENNKAESN
;
A
#
# COMPACT_ATOMS: atom_id res chain seq x y z
N MET A 1 -14.43 14.35 -14.46
CA MET A 1 -13.03 13.99 -14.77
C MET A 1 -12.03 14.84 -13.99
N LEU A 2 -12.09 16.19 -14.08
CA LEU A 2 -11.18 17.10 -13.37
C LEU A 2 -11.11 16.93 -11.83
N ALA A 3 -12.24 16.69 -11.17
CA ALA A 3 -12.28 16.54 -9.71
C ALA A 3 -11.50 15.31 -9.21
N ARG A 4 -11.57 14.19 -9.96
CA ARG A 4 -10.85 12.95 -9.63
C ARG A 4 -9.34 13.12 -9.85
N LEU A 5 -8.96 13.82 -10.91
CA LEU A 5 -7.56 14.15 -11.18
C LEU A 5 -6.96 15.07 -10.10
N LYS A 6 -7.70 16.10 -9.66
CA LYS A 6 -7.28 16.96 -8.55
C LYS A 6 -7.07 16.17 -7.27
N GLN A 7 -8.02 15.29 -6.92
CA GLN A 7 -7.90 14.45 -5.73
C GLN A 7 -6.66 13.55 -5.80
N TYR A 8 -6.41 12.91 -6.94
CA TYR A 8 -5.23 12.09 -7.17
C TYR A 8 -3.93 12.89 -7.00
N LEU A 9 -3.82 14.08 -7.61
CA LEU A 9 -2.63 14.92 -7.50
C LEU A 9 -2.38 15.40 -6.07
N VAL A 10 -3.44 15.77 -5.34
CA VAL A 10 -3.33 16.15 -3.92
C VAL A 10 -2.81 14.97 -3.10
N GLU A 11 -3.34 13.78 -3.33
CA GLU A 11 -2.93 12.56 -2.61
C GLU A 11 -1.46 12.21 -2.89
N VAL A 12 -1.02 12.28 -4.15
CA VAL A 12 0.39 12.12 -4.53
C VAL A 12 1.27 13.14 -3.81
N CYS A 13 0.88 14.41 -3.76
CA CYS A 13 1.64 15.45 -3.06
C CYS A 13 1.73 15.19 -1.55
N CYS A 14 0.63 14.78 -0.91
CA CYS A 14 0.61 14.44 0.51
C CYS A 14 1.51 13.25 0.82
N VAL A 15 1.39 12.17 0.05
CA VAL A 15 2.21 10.96 0.22
C VAL A 15 3.68 11.30 0.00
N TYR A 16 4.00 12.02 -1.08
CA TYR A 16 5.36 12.43 -1.37
C TYR A 16 5.95 13.29 -0.25
N ALA A 17 5.23 14.28 0.26
CA ALA A 17 5.70 15.12 1.35
C ALA A 17 6.00 14.30 2.63
N LEU A 18 5.12 13.37 2.99
CA LEU A 18 5.33 12.50 4.15
C LEU A 18 6.56 11.60 3.95
N VAL A 19 6.65 10.96 2.79
CA VAL A 19 7.73 10.03 2.45
C VAL A 19 9.06 10.79 2.37
N SER A 20 9.11 11.96 1.74
CA SER A 20 10.33 12.78 1.61
C SER A 20 10.83 13.29 2.96
N VAL A 21 9.93 13.72 3.85
CA VAL A 21 10.32 14.15 5.20
C VAL A 21 10.83 12.96 6.01
N ALA A 22 10.15 11.82 5.95
CA ALA A 22 10.61 10.60 6.63
C ALA A 22 11.99 10.14 6.10
N GLY A 23 12.19 10.18 4.78
CA GLY A 23 13.47 9.87 4.14
C GLY A 23 14.57 10.81 4.60
N ALA A 24 14.33 12.13 4.62
CA ALA A 24 15.31 13.10 5.07
C ALA A 24 15.71 12.91 6.55
N VAL A 25 14.76 12.55 7.41
CA VAL A 25 15.04 12.23 8.82
C VAL A 25 15.91 10.97 8.93
N ILE A 26 15.60 9.92 8.17
CA ILE A 26 16.37 8.67 8.16
C ILE A 26 17.78 8.92 7.64
N ASP A 27 17.92 9.65 6.53
CA ASP A 27 19.21 10.01 5.93
C ASP A 27 20.08 10.77 6.91
N GLN A 28 19.51 11.72 7.69
CA GLN A 28 20.26 12.44 8.71
C GLN A 28 20.71 11.57 9.89
N ILE A 29 19.89 10.61 10.33
CA ILE A 29 20.26 9.71 11.42
C ILE A 29 21.33 8.71 10.96
N ALA A 30 21.24 8.24 9.72
CA ALA A 30 22.11 7.20 9.18
C ALA A 30 23.37 7.74 8.49
N GLY A 31 23.45 9.06 8.26
CA GLY A 31 24.58 9.70 7.56
C GLY A 31 24.62 9.42 6.06
N PHE A 32 23.47 9.18 5.43
CA PHE A 32 23.38 8.98 3.98
C PHE A 32 23.21 10.33 3.25
N GLU A 33 23.82 10.47 2.07
CA GLU A 33 23.60 11.63 1.21
C GLU A 33 22.50 11.37 0.18
N THR A 34 21.54 12.28 0.10
CA THR A 34 20.45 12.25 -0.87
C THR A 34 20.84 13.00 -2.14
N ASN A 35 20.81 12.34 -3.31
CA ASN A 35 21.03 12.99 -4.62
C ASN A 35 19.69 13.32 -5.30
N ASN A 36 19.69 14.30 -6.22
CA ASN A 36 18.56 14.71 -7.06
C ASN A 36 17.87 13.53 -7.75
N ILE A 37 18.63 12.53 -8.20
CA ILE A 37 18.10 11.31 -8.81
C ILE A 37 17.27 10.51 -7.79
N ASN A 38 17.74 10.39 -6.54
CA ASN A 38 17.03 9.67 -5.49
C ASN A 38 15.68 10.34 -5.18
N VAL A 39 15.66 11.68 -5.13
CA VAL A 39 14.44 12.47 -4.94
C VAL A 39 13.45 12.25 -6.09
N MET A 40 13.92 12.26 -7.34
CA MET A 40 13.06 11.99 -8.50
C MET A 40 12.51 10.56 -8.52
N VAL A 41 13.32 9.56 -8.18
CA VAL A 41 12.88 8.16 -8.09
C VAL A 41 11.83 8.00 -6.99
N MET A 42 12.07 8.61 -5.82
CA MET A 42 11.15 8.59 -4.70
C MET A 42 9.79 9.20 -5.05
N PHE A 43 9.79 10.34 -5.77
CA PHE A 43 8.57 10.93 -6.32
C PHE A 43 7.86 9.99 -7.29
N GLY A 44 8.59 9.37 -8.23
CA GLY A 44 8.03 8.41 -9.18
C GLY A 44 7.39 7.19 -8.50
N LEU A 45 8.02 6.67 -7.45
CA LEU A 45 7.47 5.57 -6.64
C LEU A 45 6.22 5.99 -5.88
N CYS A 46 6.14 7.23 -5.38
CA CYS A 46 4.92 7.75 -4.75
C CYS A 46 3.76 7.84 -5.76
N VAL A 47 4.03 8.35 -6.97
CA VAL A 47 3.04 8.40 -8.06
C VAL A 47 2.51 7.02 -8.40
N ILE A 48 3.40 6.03 -8.54
CA ILE A 48 3.06 4.63 -8.83
C ILE A 48 2.25 4.03 -7.67
N GLY A 49 2.71 4.20 -6.42
CA GLY A 49 2.02 3.69 -5.24
C GLY A 49 0.57 4.22 -5.14
N THR A 50 0.39 5.52 -5.29
CA THR A 50 -0.94 6.15 -5.30
C THR A 50 -1.78 5.68 -6.49
N PHE A 51 -1.16 5.46 -7.65
CA PHE A 51 -1.86 4.92 -8.83
C PHE A 51 -2.39 3.50 -8.59
N VAL A 52 -1.57 2.62 -8.02
CA VAL A 52 -1.97 1.23 -7.69
C VAL A 52 -3.07 1.21 -6.62
N LEU A 53 -3.06 2.14 -5.67
CA LEU A 53 -4.16 2.29 -4.72
C LEU A 53 -5.46 2.76 -5.41
N TYR A 54 -5.36 3.62 -6.41
CA TYR A 54 -6.52 4.09 -7.17
C TYR A 54 -7.16 2.98 -8.02
N LEU A 55 -6.36 2.00 -8.44
CA LEU A 55 -6.81 0.79 -9.15
C LEU A 55 -7.72 -0.12 -8.31
N HIS A 56 -7.82 0.06 -6.98
CA HIS A 56 -8.66 -0.80 -6.13
C HIS A 56 -10.11 -0.88 -6.62
N LYS A 57 -10.66 0.23 -7.13
CA LYS A 57 -12.05 0.33 -7.60
C LYS A 57 -12.36 -0.59 -8.78
N LEU A 58 -11.34 -0.99 -9.52
CA LEU A 58 -11.52 -1.91 -10.64
C LEU A 58 -11.80 -3.35 -10.15
N PHE A 59 -11.49 -3.63 -8.88
CA PHE A 59 -11.60 -4.95 -8.26
C PHE A 59 -12.67 -5.03 -7.16
N ASP A 60 -13.60 -4.08 -7.11
CA ASP A 60 -14.70 -4.04 -6.12
C ASP A 60 -15.57 -5.32 -6.11
N ASN A 61 -15.56 -6.10 -7.20
CA ASN A 61 -16.30 -7.37 -7.31
C ASN A 61 -15.53 -8.59 -6.75
N PHE A 62 -14.27 -8.45 -6.38
CA PHE A 62 -13.44 -9.58 -5.89
C PHE A 62 -13.34 -9.59 -4.36
N SER A 63 -12.93 -10.74 -3.81
CA SER A 63 -12.64 -10.84 -2.38
C SER A 63 -11.58 -9.80 -1.99
N PRO A 64 -11.77 -9.06 -0.88
CA PRO A 64 -10.81 -8.08 -0.39
C PRO A 64 -9.39 -8.66 -0.21
N LEU A 65 -9.29 -9.95 0.15
CA LEU A 65 -8.01 -10.63 0.31
C LEU A 65 -7.26 -10.76 -1.03
N PHE A 66 -8.00 -11.10 -2.09
CA PHE A 66 -7.45 -11.18 -3.43
C PHE A 66 -7.03 -9.80 -3.94
N MET A 67 -7.85 -8.77 -3.71
CA MET A 67 -7.53 -7.40 -4.08
C MET A 67 -6.22 -6.92 -3.46
N ILE A 68 -6.07 -7.13 -2.14
CA ILE A 68 -4.86 -6.78 -1.41
C ILE A 68 -3.64 -7.42 -2.10
N VAL A 69 -3.67 -8.73 -2.36
CA VAL A 69 -2.55 -9.47 -3.01
C VAL A 69 -2.24 -8.91 -4.40
N VAL A 70 -3.25 -8.67 -5.23
CA VAL A 70 -3.07 -8.11 -6.57
C VAL A 70 -2.44 -6.72 -6.52
N GLN A 71 -2.85 -5.86 -5.58
CA GLN A 71 -2.26 -4.54 -5.42
C GLN A 71 -0.79 -4.60 -5.01
N TYR A 72 -0.40 -5.55 -4.17
CA TYR A 72 1.02 -5.75 -3.85
C TYR A 72 1.83 -6.19 -5.06
N LEU A 73 1.35 -7.21 -5.78
CA LEU A 73 2.04 -7.70 -6.97
C LEU A 73 2.14 -6.61 -8.03
N ALA A 74 1.09 -5.81 -8.22
CA ALA A 74 1.09 -4.67 -9.12
C ALA A 74 2.06 -3.57 -8.67
N ALA A 75 2.06 -3.21 -7.39
CA ALA A 75 2.99 -2.22 -6.85
C ALA A 75 4.44 -2.65 -7.00
N CYS A 76 4.77 -3.90 -6.66
CA CYS A 76 6.11 -4.47 -6.84
C CYS A 76 6.50 -4.52 -8.32
N GLY A 77 5.63 -5.04 -9.19
CA GLY A 77 5.91 -5.18 -10.61
C GLY A 77 6.12 -3.85 -11.33
N ILE A 78 5.22 -2.88 -11.12
CA ILE A 78 5.31 -1.57 -11.75
C ILE A 78 6.49 -0.77 -11.20
N SER A 79 6.74 -0.83 -9.88
CA SER A 79 7.89 -0.15 -9.27
C SER A 79 9.23 -0.74 -9.73
N ALA A 80 9.32 -2.06 -9.82
CA ALA A 80 10.51 -2.74 -10.34
C ALA A 80 10.75 -2.38 -11.81
N LEU A 81 9.70 -2.36 -12.63
CA LEU A 81 9.78 -1.94 -14.03
C LEU A 81 10.20 -0.48 -14.16
N PHE A 82 9.67 0.41 -13.32
CA PHE A 82 10.06 1.81 -13.29
C PHE A 82 11.55 1.98 -12.96
N ILE A 83 12.04 1.30 -11.91
CA ILE A 83 13.45 1.34 -11.54
C ILE A 83 14.34 0.73 -12.62
N TRP A 84 13.89 -0.35 -13.26
CA TRP A 84 14.58 -0.94 -14.39
C TRP A 84 14.73 0.05 -15.55
N ILE A 85 13.67 0.81 -15.88
CA ILE A 85 13.74 1.88 -16.88
C ILE A 85 14.73 2.97 -16.45
N VAL A 86 14.66 3.44 -15.20
CA VAL A 86 15.57 4.46 -14.68
C VAL A 86 17.03 3.99 -14.71
N SER A 87 17.29 2.69 -14.53
CA SER A 87 18.64 2.12 -14.54
C SER A 87 19.37 2.31 -15.89
N PHE A 88 18.63 2.44 -17.00
CA PHE A 88 19.23 2.78 -18.30
C PHE A 88 19.77 4.21 -18.36
N PHE A 89 19.25 5.12 -17.55
CA PHE A 89 19.65 6.53 -17.54
C PHE A 89 20.60 6.87 -16.38
N ALA A 90 20.42 6.24 -15.22
CA ALA A 90 21.15 6.55 -13.99
C ALA A 90 22.28 5.55 -13.65
N GLY A 91 22.44 4.49 -14.44
CA GLY A 91 23.42 3.42 -14.20
C GLY A 91 22.81 2.19 -13.49
N PRO A 92 23.59 1.10 -13.41
CA PRO A 92 23.10 -0.17 -12.91
C PRO A 92 22.72 -0.10 -11.43
N VAL A 93 21.52 -0.59 -11.11
CA VAL A 93 21.02 -0.68 -9.74
C VAL A 93 21.77 -1.78 -9.02
N THR A 94 22.36 -1.46 -7.87
CA THR A 94 23.09 -2.43 -7.06
C THR A 94 22.16 -3.53 -6.55
N PRO A 95 22.66 -4.76 -6.32
CA PRO A 95 21.84 -5.84 -5.73
C PRO A 95 21.16 -5.44 -4.41
N ARG A 96 21.84 -4.58 -3.63
CA ARG A 96 21.29 -4.00 -2.40
C ARG A 96 20.12 -3.06 -2.65
N GLY A 97 20.19 -2.22 -3.70
CA GLY A 97 19.09 -1.32 -4.07
C GLY A 97 17.80 -2.07 -4.45
N TRP A 98 17.92 -3.19 -5.16
CA TRP A 98 16.79 -4.08 -5.42
C TRP A 98 16.22 -4.65 -4.13
N PHE A 99 17.06 -5.15 -3.22
CA PHE A 99 16.61 -5.68 -1.94
C PHE A 99 15.89 -4.64 -1.09
N GLU A 100 16.40 -3.41 -1.05
CA GLU A 100 15.80 -2.31 -0.30
C GLU A 100 14.44 -1.88 -0.88
N LEU A 101 14.26 -1.93 -2.21
CA LEU A 101 12.95 -1.73 -2.86
C LEU A 101 11.93 -2.74 -2.33
N TRP A 102 12.25 -4.03 -2.44
CA TRP A 102 11.36 -5.11 -2.00
C TRP A 102 11.04 -4.97 -0.53
N ARG A 103 12.04 -4.76 0.31
CA ARG A 103 11.86 -4.57 1.76
C ARG A 103 10.92 -3.40 2.07
N SER A 104 11.06 -2.29 1.35
CA SER A 104 10.26 -1.08 1.56
C SER A 104 8.80 -1.26 1.18
N PHE A 105 8.49 -2.12 0.21
CA PHE A 105 7.10 -2.46 -0.13
C PHE A 105 6.54 -3.58 0.74
N THR A 106 7.31 -4.64 1.00
CA THR A 106 6.83 -5.82 1.73
C THR A 106 6.58 -5.53 3.21
N ILE A 107 7.44 -4.79 3.90
CA ILE A 107 7.28 -4.56 5.35
C ILE A 107 5.97 -3.81 5.67
N PRO A 108 5.70 -2.62 5.10
CA PRO A 108 4.47 -1.90 5.38
C PRO A 108 3.24 -2.71 4.97
N TYR A 109 3.34 -3.43 3.86
CA TYR A 109 2.25 -4.22 3.32
C TYR A 109 1.87 -5.40 4.22
N VAL A 110 2.84 -6.16 4.72
CA VAL A 110 2.59 -7.27 5.67
C VAL A 110 1.94 -6.75 6.95
N ILE A 111 2.39 -5.60 7.46
CA ILE A 111 1.79 -4.96 8.64
C ILE A 111 0.33 -4.59 8.39
N LEU A 112 0.04 -3.94 7.26
CA LEU A 112 -1.32 -3.56 6.86
C LEU A 112 -2.22 -4.78 6.65
N ALA A 113 -1.71 -5.83 5.99
CA ALA A 113 -2.45 -7.07 5.76
C ALA A 113 -2.77 -7.80 7.08
N ALA A 114 -1.81 -7.87 8.00
CA ALA A 114 -2.01 -8.46 9.33
C ALA A 114 -3.07 -7.68 10.13
N PHE A 115 -2.99 -6.35 10.12
CA PHE A 115 -3.97 -5.49 10.76
C PHE A 115 -5.37 -5.67 10.18
N TYR A 116 -5.48 -5.73 8.85
CA TYR A 116 -6.72 -5.99 8.15
C TYR A 116 -7.33 -7.34 8.55
N TYR A 117 -6.53 -8.42 8.55
CA TYR A 117 -7.00 -9.75 8.90
C TYR A 117 -7.48 -9.83 10.36
N TRP A 118 -6.75 -9.19 11.28
CA TRP A 118 -7.15 -9.11 12.68
C TRP A 118 -8.52 -8.43 12.85
N ARG A 119 -8.74 -7.31 12.15
CA ARG A 119 -10.01 -6.60 12.17
C ARG A 119 -11.16 -7.45 11.61
N VAL A 120 -10.98 -8.06 10.44
CA VAL A 120 -12.00 -8.91 9.82
C VAL A 120 -12.39 -10.05 10.74
N PHE A 121 -11.41 -10.75 11.31
CA PHE A 121 -11.68 -11.87 12.22
C PHE A 121 -12.45 -11.45 13.48
N SER A 122 -12.17 -10.24 14.01
CA SER A 122 -12.91 -9.66 15.13
C SER A 122 -14.36 -9.32 14.76
N GLU A 123 -14.58 -8.76 13.57
CA GLU A 123 -15.91 -8.41 13.08
C GLU A 123 -16.76 -9.65 12.78
N THR A 124 -16.19 -10.70 12.15
CA THR A 124 -16.90 -11.96 11.91
C THR A 124 -17.35 -12.62 13.20
N LYS A 125 -16.49 -12.68 14.23
CA LYS A 125 -16.86 -13.22 15.54
C LYS A 125 -17.99 -12.45 16.22
N LYS A 126 -18.05 -11.12 16.03
CA LYS A 126 -19.15 -10.30 16.57
C LYS A 126 -20.46 -10.59 15.84
N GLN A 127 -20.41 -10.73 14.51
CA GLN A 127 -21.58 -11.05 13.70
C GLN A 127 -22.14 -12.44 14.03
N ASP A 128 -21.28 -13.45 14.19
CA ASP A 128 -21.71 -14.81 14.55
C ASP A 128 -22.41 -14.84 15.92
N LYS A 129 -21.89 -14.10 16.90
CA LYS A 129 -22.53 -13.98 18.22
C LYS A 129 -23.91 -13.32 18.13
N LEU A 130 -24.02 -12.23 17.37
CA LEU A 130 -25.30 -11.54 17.16
C LEU A 130 -26.34 -12.45 16.48
N ILE A 131 -25.93 -13.24 15.48
CA ILE A 131 -26.83 -14.19 14.82
C ILE A 131 -27.27 -15.29 15.78
N GLN A 132 -26.36 -15.78 16.63
CA GLN A 132 -26.67 -16.79 17.62
C GLN A 132 -27.65 -16.27 18.68
N GLU A 133 -27.45 -15.06 19.20
CA GLU A 133 -28.36 -14.40 20.15
C GLU A 133 -29.77 -14.21 19.55
N ILE A 134 -29.87 -13.76 18.29
CA ILE A 134 -31.16 -13.63 17.59
C ILE A 134 -31.86 -14.99 17.46
N ARG A 135 -31.11 -16.06 17.17
CA ARG A 135 -31.65 -17.41 17.00
C ARG A 135 -32.12 -18.01 18.34
N GLU A 136 -31.41 -17.73 19.43
CA GLU A 136 -31.77 -18.17 20.78
C GLU A 136 -33.01 -17.41 21.29
N ASN A 137 -33.10 -16.10 21.10
CA ASN A 137 -34.27 -15.30 21.46
C ASN A 137 -35.53 -15.73 20.70
N ASN A 138 -35.45 -15.97 19.38
CA ASN A 138 -36.60 -16.45 18.60
C ASN A 138 -37.10 -17.84 19.05
N LYS A 139 -36.21 -18.72 19.53
CA LYS A 139 -36.60 -20.02 20.08
C LYS A 139 -37.28 -19.91 21.45
N ALA A 140 -36.91 -18.90 22.25
CA ALA A 140 -37.50 -18.64 23.55
C ALA A 140 -38.92 -18.05 23.43
N GLU A 141 -39.19 -17.23 22.41
CA GLU A 141 -40.53 -16.66 22.16
C GLU A 141 -41.52 -17.64 21.50
N SER A 142 -41.05 -18.75 20.92
CA SER A 142 -41.91 -19.77 20.30
C SER A 142 -42.30 -20.92 21.23
N ASN A 143 -41.89 -20.90 22.51
CA ASN A 143 -42.29 -21.84 23.56
C ASN A 143 -43.15 -21.13 24.60
#